data_AF-A0A3N5YX17-F1
#
_entry.id   AF-A0A3N5YX17-F1
#
_cell.length_a   1.000
_cell.length_b   1.000
_cell.length_c   1.000
_cell.angle_alpha   90.00
_cell.angle_beta   90.00
_cell.angle_gamma   90.00
#
_symmetry.space_group_name_H-M   'P 1'
#
loop_
_entity.id
_entity.type
_entity.pdbx_description
1 polymer ?
#
loop_
_entity_poly.entity_id
_entity_poly.type
_entity_poly.pdbx_seq_one_letter_code
_entity_poly.pdbx_strand_id
1 'polypeptide(L)'
;MRVRVLRARELGDSEWARWREIQERERALASPYFSPGFTRAVGQWRDDSRVALIEEGNRIEAFFPYQLWPERVARPIGGPVSDNHGLVARAGRCWNAKELLRACGLAVYDFDHLPATQRTFAPYVRSTRPDFLVDLQRGYEAYAEERRTAGSHLVRKVLAKRRKMSAEVGPERFVP
;
A
#
# COMPACT_ATOMS: atom_id res chain seq x y z
N MET A 1 4.38 15.72 18.99
CA MET A 1 4.64 14.64 18.01
C MET A 1 6.14 14.48 17.86
N ARG A 2 6.71 13.31 18.16
CA ARG A 2 8.11 13.01 17.88
C ARG A 2 8.17 12.15 16.62
N VAL A 3 9.11 12.43 15.73
CA VAL A 3 9.31 11.65 14.51
C VAL A 3 10.75 11.17 14.44
N ARG A 4 10.95 9.88 14.18
CA ARG A 4 12.25 9.29 13.87
C ARG A 4 12.20 8.75 12.45
N VAL A 5 13.13 9.18 11.61
CA VAL A 5 13.25 8.66 10.24
C VAL A 5 14.37 7.64 10.20
N LEU A 6 14.07 6.43 9.72
CA LEU A 6 15.02 5.35 9.51
C LEU A 6 14.98 4.91 8.04
N ARG A 7 16.05 4.28 7.55
CA ARG A 7 15.94 3.49 6.32
C ARG A 7 15.04 2.29 6.56
N ALA A 8 14.32 1.84 5.54
CA ALA A 8 13.45 0.67 5.71
C ALA A 8 14.24 -0.57 6.22
N ARG A 9 15.47 -0.78 5.74
CA ARG A 9 16.35 -1.86 6.21
C ARG A 9 16.86 -1.72 7.65
N GLU A 10 16.70 -0.56 8.27
CA GLU A 10 17.15 -0.29 9.65
C GLU A 10 16.03 -0.56 10.69
N LEU A 11 14.81 -0.86 10.25
CA LEU A 11 13.72 -1.24 11.15
C LEU A 11 13.96 -2.66 11.68
N GLY A 12 13.86 -2.80 13.00
CA GLY A 12 13.97 -4.08 13.69
C GLY A 12 12.62 -4.82 13.78
N ASP A 13 12.68 -6.01 14.36
CA ASP A 13 11.50 -6.89 14.45
C ASP A 13 10.36 -6.29 15.27
N SER A 14 10.68 -5.48 16.29
CA SER A 14 9.69 -4.75 17.09
C SER A 14 8.89 -3.73 16.29
N GLU A 15 9.55 -2.97 15.41
CA GLU A 15 8.91 -1.98 14.56
C GLU A 15 8.01 -2.67 13.53
N TRP A 16 8.49 -3.76 12.92
CA TRP A 16 7.72 -4.53 11.95
C TRP A 16 6.51 -5.23 12.58
N ALA A 17 6.67 -5.80 13.77
CA ALA A 17 5.56 -6.39 14.51
C ALA A 17 4.51 -5.34 14.87
N ARG A 18 4.95 -4.15 15.32
CA ARG A 18 4.06 -3.04 15.64
C ARG A 18 3.32 -2.51 14.41
N TRP A 19 4.01 -2.40 13.27
CA TRP A 19 3.38 -2.04 12.00
C TRP A 19 2.27 -3.03 11.65
N ARG A 20 2.57 -4.33 11.70
CA ARG A 20 1.59 -5.39 11.40
C ARG A 20 0.36 -5.30 12.32
N GLU A 21 0.57 -5.08 13.62
CA GLU A 21 -0.54 -4.90 14.58
C GLU A 21 -1.45 -3.72 14.23
N ILE A 22 -0.89 -2.61 13.73
CA ILE A 22 -1.69 -1.47 13.28
C ILE A 22 -2.44 -1.82 11.99
N GLN A 23 -1.76 -2.43 11.02
CA GLN A 23 -2.33 -2.78 9.72
C GLN A 23 -3.52 -3.74 9.87
N GLU A 24 -3.38 -4.81 10.65
CA GLU A 24 -4.41 -5.86 10.81
C GLU A 24 -5.71 -5.35 11.44
N ARG A 25 -5.66 -4.23 12.17
CA ARG A 25 -6.83 -3.63 12.81
C ARG A 25 -7.61 -2.70 11.89
N GLU A 26 -7.06 -2.35 10.72
CA GLU A 26 -7.61 -1.31 9.87
C GLU A 26 -7.89 -1.79 8.45
N ARG A 27 -9.16 -1.93 8.11
CA ARG A 27 -9.59 -2.37 6.77
C ARG A 27 -9.09 -1.47 5.65
N ALA A 28 -8.92 -0.18 5.90
CA ALA A 28 -8.35 0.77 4.93
C ALA A 28 -6.87 0.47 4.58
N LEU A 29 -6.18 -0.32 5.40
CA LEU A 29 -4.79 -0.72 5.23
C LEU A 29 -4.66 -2.18 4.73
N ALA A 30 -5.76 -2.79 4.28
CA ALA A 30 -5.78 -4.17 3.81
C ALA A 30 -5.00 -4.39 2.50
N SER A 31 -4.75 -3.32 1.73
CA SER A 31 -3.94 -3.40 0.52
C SER A 31 -2.53 -3.91 0.83
N PRO A 32 -1.96 -4.82 0.01
CA PRO A 32 -0.61 -5.34 0.22
C PRO A 32 0.47 -4.26 0.24
N TYR A 33 0.22 -3.10 -0.40
CA TYR A 33 1.13 -1.96 -0.43
C TYR A 33 1.31 -1.28 0.93
N PHE A 34 0.36 -1.47 1.87
CA PHE A 34 0.52 -1.05 3.27
C PHE A 34 1.20 -2.09 4.15
N SER A 35 1.59 -3.25 3.61
CA SER A 35 2.17 -4.32 4.43
C SER A 35 3.62 -4.05 4.81
N PRO A 36 4.08 -4.54 5.98
CA PRO A 36 5.49 -4.60 6.32
C PRO A 36 6.32 -5.32 5.25
N GLY A 37 5.76 -6.39 4.66
CA GLY A 37 6.45 -7.21 3.66
C GLY A 37 6.80 -6.42 2.41
N PHE A 38 5.86 -5.61 1.91
CA PHE A 38 6.10 -4.76 0.75
C PHE A 38 7.19 -3.72 1.01
N THR A 39 7.07 -2.96 2.11
CA THR A 39 8.08 -1.94 2.46
C THR A 39 9.45 -2.56 2.72
N ARG A 40 9.50 -3.73 3.36
CA ARG A 40 10.74 -4.48 3.60
C ARG A 40 11.38 -4.95 2.29
N ALA A 41 10.59 -5.48 1.35
CA ALA A 41 11.08 -5.90 0.04
C ALA A 41 11.65 -4.73 -0.75
N VAL A 42 10.97 -3.57 -0.77
CA VAL A 42 11.52 -2.35 -1.38
C VAL A 42 12.83 -1.96 -0.69
N GLY A 43 12.87 -1.97 0.64
CA GLY A 43 14.04 -1.61 1.43
C GLY A 43 15.27 -2.48 1.25
N GLN A 44 15.10 -3.73 0.79
CA GLN A 44 16.21 -4.63 0.44
C GLN A 44 16.95 -4.16 -0.81
N TRP A 45 16.25 -3.53 -1.76
CA TRP A 45 16.80 -3.16 -3.08
C TRP A 45 16.99 -1.65 -3.28
N ARG A 46 16.47 -0.83 -2.35
CA ARG A 46 16.40 0.62 -2.50
C ARG A 46 16.99 1.35 -1.29
N ASP A 47 18.14 1.99 -1.50
CA ASP A 47 18.82 2.84 -0.51
C ASP A 47 18.05 4.11 -0.14
N ASP A 48 17.13 4.55 -1.00
CA ASP A 48 16.29 5.73 -0.81
C ASP A 48 14.99 5.45 -0.04
N SER A 49 14.74 4.20 0.34
CA SER A 49 13.59 3.83 1.19
C SER A 49 13.73 4.41 2.59
N ARG A 50 12.70 5.09 3.07
CA ARG A 50 12.62 5.69 4.40
C ARG A 50 11.29 5.32 5.06
N VAL A 51 11.31 5.21 6.37
CA VAL A 51 10.12 5.09 7.20
C VAL A 51 10.23 6.10 8.33
N ALA A 52 9.29 7.03 8.38
CA ALA A 52 9.11 7.90 9.52
C ALA A 52 8.22 7.21 10.56
N LEU A 53 8.76 6.98 11.75
CA LEU A 53 8.07 6.45 12.92
C LEU A 53 7.50 7.64 13.69
N ILE A 54 6.18 7.69 13.81
CA ILE A 54 5.46 8.75 14.51
C ILE A 54 5.16 8.25 15.92
N GLU A 55 5.80 8.88 16.90
CA GLU A 55 5.77 8.46 18.30
C GLU A 55 4.96 9.43 19.17
N GLU A 56 4.12 8.86 20.03
CA GLU A 56 3.44 9.57 21.11
C GLU A 56 3.77 8.87 22.44
N GLY A 57 4.43 9.60 23.34
CA GLY A 57 5.02 8.99 24.54
C GLY A 57 6.08 7.95 24.17
N ASN A 58 5.92 6.73 24.68
CA ASN A 58 6.85 5.62 24.45
C ASN A 58 6.34 4.59 23.42
N ARG A 59 5.39 4.98 22.56
CA ARG A 59 4.76 4.06 21.60
C ARG A 59 4.74 4.64 20.19
N ILE A 60 5.01 3.79 19.21
CA ILE A 60 4.83 4.11 17.79
C ILE A 60 3.33 4.03 17.47
N GLU A 61 2.76 5.17 17.06
CA GLU A 61 1.34 5.30 16.72
C GLU A 61 1.08 5.23 15.22
N ALA A 62 2.09 5.54 14.40
CA ALA A 62 2.00 5.39 12.96
C ALA A 62 3.36 5.24 12.28
N PHE A 63 3.33 4.71 11.06
CA PHE A 63 4.45 4.65 10.15
C PHE A 63 4.11 5.43 8.88
N PHE A 64 5.07 6.20 8.38
CA PHE A 64 5.00 6.89 7.11
C PHE A 64 6.13 6.40 6.21
N PRO A 65 5.90 5.38 5.37
CA PRO A 65 6.88 4.91 4.41
C PRO A 65 6.89 5.75 3.14
N TYR A 66 8.08 6.05 2.64
CA TYR A 66 8.28 6.80 1.41
C TYR A 66 9.65 6.48 0.79
N GLN A 67 9.82 6.82 -0.49
CA GLN A 67 11.14 6.92 -1.11
C GLN A 67 11.57 8.38 -1.17
N LEU A 68 12.80 8.64 -0.72
CA LEU A 68 13.39 9.96 -0.75
C LEU A 68 13.96 10.26 -2.14
N TRP A 69 13.41 11.28 -2.79
CA TRP A 69 13.89 11.83 -4.03
C TRP A 69 14.74 13.09 -3.80
N PRO A 70 15.52 13.55 -4.81
CA PRO A 70 16.23 14.82 -4.74
C PRO A 70 15.33 15.98 -4.27
N GLU A 71 15.95 17.02 -3.72
CA GLU A 71 15.25 18.19 -3.18
C GLU A 71 14.29 17.90 -2.02
N ARG A 72 14.51 16.78 -1.31
CA ARG A 72 13.71 16.37 -0.13
C ARG A 72 12.24 16.11 -0.47
N VAL A 73 12.01 15.54 -1.65
CA VAL A 73 10.69 15.09 -2.09
C VAL A 73 10.47 13.67 -1.59
N ALA A 74 9.36 13.43 -0.89
CA ALA A 74 8.88 12.08 -0.62
C ALA A 74 7.95 11.63 -1.74
N ARG A 75 8.16 10.40 -2.20
CA ARG A 75 7.25 9.67 -3.10
C ARG A 75 6.77 8.38 -2.44
N PRO A 76 5.69 7.76 -2.94
CA PRO A 76 5.21 6.50 -2.41
C PRO A 76 6.32 5.45 -2.38
N ILE A 77 6.36 4.66 -1.30
CA ILE A 77 7.29 3.53 -1.21
C ILE A 77 7.00 2.54 -2.34
N GLY A 78 8.01 2.14 -3.12
CA GLY A 78 7.79 1.27 -4.29
C GLY A 78 7.42 2.02 -5.57
N GLY A 79 7.34 3.35 -5.51
CA GLY A 79 7.17 4.22 -6.67
C GLY A 79 5.98 3.82 -7.56
N PRO A 80 6.18 3.59 -8.87
CA PRO A 80 5.09 3.34 -9.81
C PRO A 80 4.36 2.00 -9.60
N VAL A 81 4.88 1.11 -8.75
CA VAL A 81 4.24 -0.17 -8.41
C VAL A 81 3.30 -0.04 -7.21
N SER A 82 3.35 1.07 -6.48
CA SER A 82 2.52 1.29 -5.30
C SER A 82 1.17 1.88 -5.67
N ASP A 83 0.15 1.04 -5.85
CA ASP A 83 -1.21 1.52 -6.15
C ASP A 83 -1.98 1.97 -4.89
N ASN A 84 -1.36 1.93 -3.71
CA ASN A 84 -1.95 2.49 -2.50
C ASN A 84 -0.87 2.88 -1.48
N HIS A 85 -0.94 4.10 -0.95
CA HIS A 85 0.10 4.64 -0.06
C HIS A 85 -0.43 5.71 0.89
N GLY A 86 0.39 6.05 1.88
CA GLY A 86 0.03 6.98 2.93
C GLY A 86 0.53 6.52 4.27
N LEU A 87 -0.18 6.90 5.32
CA LEU A 87 0.15 6.50 6.69
C LEU A 87 -0.35 5.09 6.98
N VAL A 88 0.46 4.32 7.69
CA VAL A 88 0.01 3.13 8.41
C VAL A 88 -0.25 3.56 9.84
N ALA A 89 -1.51 3.88 10.11
CA ALA A 89 -1.98 4.44 11.38
C ALA A 89 -3.31 3.82 11.76
N ARG A 90 -3.63 3.82 13.05
CA ARG A 90 -4.97 3.48 13.55
C ARG A 90 -6.01 4.49 13.03
N ALA A 91 -7.24 4.04 12.83
CA ALA A 91 -8.34 4.89 12.38
C ALA A 91 -8.57 6.06 13.34
N GLY A 92 -9.02 7.17 12.77
CA GLY A 92 -9.31 8.40 13.50
C GLY A 92 -8.06 9.22 13.88
N ARG A 93 -6.85 8.67 13.73
CA ARG A 93 -5.61 9.45 13.91
C ARG A 93 -5.41 10.41 12.73
N CYS A 94 -5.02 11.63 13.06
CA CYS A 94 -4.76 12.70 12.10
C CYS A 94 -3.61 13.55 12.62
N TRP A 95 -2.68 13.89 11.73
CA TRP A 95 -1.59 14.80 12.02
C TRP A 95 -1.67 16.01 11.10
N ASN A 96 -1.02 17.10 11.49
CA ASN A 96 -0.79 18.20 10.57
C ASN A 96 0.24 17.75 9.52
N ALA A 97 -0.17 17.64 8.25
CA ALA A 97 0.73 17.18 7.18
C ALA A 97 2.00 18.03 7.06
N LYS A 98 1.92 19.35 7.18
CA LYS A 98 3.09 20.24 7.06
C LYS A 98 4.07 20.02 8.20
N GLU A 99 3.58 19.83 9.42
CA GLU A 99 4.43 19.51 10.57
C GLU A 99 5.07 18.14 10.45
N LEU A 100 4.31 17.14 9.98
CA LEU A 100 4.83 15.80 9.72
C LEU A 100 5.97 15.84 8.69
N LEU A 101 5.77 16.52 7.55
CA LEU A 101 6.80 16.63 6.52
C LEU A 101 8.04 17.35 7.05
N ARG A 102 7.88 18.47 7.77
CA ARG A 102 9.01 19.18 8.40
C ARG A 102 9.77 18.29 9.39
N ALA A 103 9.07 17.52 10.22
CA ALA A 103 9.67 16.60 11.17
C ALA A 103 10.43 15.44 10.48
N CYS A 104 10.05 15.09 9.25
CA CYS A 104 10.76 14.14 8.41
C CYS A 104 11.92 14.78 7.61
N GLY A 105 12.11 16.11 7.68
CA GLY A 105 13.05 16.83 6.83
C GLY A 105 12.64 16.88 5.36
N LEU A 106 11.34 16.82 5.06
CA LEU A 106 10.77 16.81 3.71
C LEU A 106 10.22 18.17 3.33
N ALA A 107 10.36 18.53 2.05
CA ALA A 107 9.76 19.72 1.46
C ALA A 107 8.41 19.41 0.82
N VAL A 108 8.28 18.23 0.20
CA VAL A 108 7.12 17.82 -0.59
C VAL A 108 6.80 16.37 -0.29
N TYR A 109 5.51 16.03 -0.31
CA TYR A 109 5.05 14.66 -0.50
C TYR A 109 4.17 14.61 -1.75
N ASP A 110 4.64 13.89 -2.74
CA ASP A 110 3.99 13.69 -4.04
C ASP A 110 3.23 12.36 -3.98
N PHE A 111 1.90 12.39 -4.13
CA PHE A 111 1.04 11.23 -3.94
C PHE A 111 -0.21 11.30 -4.85
N ASP A 112 -0.70 10.14 -5.26
CA ASP A 112 -1.88 10.02 -6.14
C ASP A 112 -2.89 8.92 -5.73
N HIS A 113 -2.49 7.90 -4.98
CA HIS A 113 -3.34 6.80 -4.48
C HIS A 113 -3.44 6.74 -2.94
N LEU A 114 -3.86 7.84 -2.31
CA LEU A 114 -4.12 7.91 -0.87
C LEU A 114 -5.54 7.38 -0.54
N PRO A 115 -5.74 6.54 0.50
CA PRO A 115 -7.08 6.18 0.95
C PRO A 115 -7.86 7.41 1.41
N ALA A 116 -9.08 7.58 0.89
CA ALA A 116 -9.93 8.74 1.20
C ALA A 116 -10.29 8.86 2.70
N THR A 117 -10.14 7.78 3.47
CA THR A 117 -10.34 7.77 4.93
C THR A 117 -9.19 8.46 5.70
N GLN A 118 -8.03 8.66 5.08
CA GLN A 118 -6.89 9.30 5.71
C GLN A 118 -7.01 10.83 5.69
N ARG A 119 -7.20 11.42 6.86
CA ARG A 119 -7.46 12.86 7.00
C ARG A 119 -6.19 13.72 6.96
N THR A 120 -5.03 13.18 7.31
CA THR A 120 -3.76 13.93 7.41
C THR A 120 -3.45 14.72 6.14
N PHE A 121 -3.57 14.10 4.96
CA PHE A 121 -3.27 14.73 3.67
C PHE A 121 -4.52 15.18 2.89
N ALA A 122 -5.72 14.94 3.43
CA ALA A 122 -6.99 15.26 2.76
C ALA A 122 -7.08 16.72 2.26
N PRO A 123 -6.60 17.75 2.98
CA PRO A 123 -6.63 19.14 2.48
C PRO A 123 -5.82 19.40 1.19
N TYR A 124 -4.95 18.45 0.79
CA TYR A 124 -4.09 18.57 -0.39
C TYR A 124 -4.50 17.61 -1.53
N VAL A 125 -5.59 16.87 -1.34
CA VAL A 125 -6.15 15.98 -2.37
C VAL A 125 -6.83 16.83 -3.45
N ARG A 126 -6.48 16.59 -4.72
CA ARG A 126 -7.09 17.27 -5.87
C ARG A 126 -8.34 16.58 -6.42
N SER A 127 -8.38 15.26 -6.34
CA SER A 127 -9.51 14.46 -6.82
C SER A 127 -9.56 13.11 -6.12
N THR A 128 -10.75 12.55 -5.98
CA THR A 128 -10.97 11.18 -5.53
C THR A 128 -11.55 10.34 -6.66
N ARG A 129 -11.20 9.05 -6.70
CA ARG A 129 -11.71 8.08 -7.67
C ARG A 129 -12.07 6.79 -6.94
N PRO A 130 -13.07 6.04 -7.41
CA PRO A 130 -13.32 4.70 -6.88
C PRO A 130 -12.13 3.79 -7.21
N ASP A 131 -11.80 2.94 -6.25
CA ASP A 131 -10.87 1.82 -6.46
C ASP A 131 -11.69 0.53 -6.63
N PHE A 132 -11.22 -0.37 -7.49
CA PHE A 132 -11.95 -1.59 -7.85
C PHE A 132 -11.28 -2.81 -7.24
N LEU A 133 -11.96 -3.44 -6.30
CA LEU A 133 -11.50 -4.65 -5.63
C LEU A 133 -12.27 -5.86 -6.14
N VAL A 134 -11.56 -6.98 -6.27
CA VAL A 134 -12.17 -8.29 -6.52
C VAL A 134 -12.35 -8.98 -5.18
N ASP A 135 -13.60 -9.22 -4.79
CA ASP A 135 -13.93 -9.99 -3.59
C ASP A 135 -13.84 -11.49 -3.89
N LEU A 136 -12.88 -12.15 -3.24
CA LEU A 136 -12.65 -13.59 -3.32
C LEU A 136 -12.90 -14.29 -1.97
N GLN A 137 -13.56 -13.64 -1.01
CA GLN A 137 -13.80 -14.22 0.33
C GLN A 137 -14.56 -15.56 0.27
N ARG A 138 -15.38 -15.75 -0.77
CA ARG A 138 -16.16 -16.98 -1.01
C ARG A 138 -15.50 -17.94 -2.01
N GLY A 139 -14.25 -17.69 -2.39
CA GLY A 139 -13.52 -18.46 -3.40
C GLY A 139 -13.75 -17.98 -4.83
N TYR A 140 -12.89 -18.44 -5.74
CA TYR A 140 -12.90 -18.05 -7.15
C TYR A 140 -14.16 -18.50 -7.88
N GLU A 141 -14.66 -19.70 -7.58
CA GLU A 141 -15.84 -20.28 -8.22
C GLU A 141 -17.09 -19.44 -7.93
N ALA A 142 -17.26 -19.01 -6.67
CA ALA A 142 -18.37 -18.15 -6.26
C ALA A 142 -18.31 -16.79 -6.97
N TYR A 143 -17.12 -16.18 -7.04
CA TYR A 143 -16.89 -14.95 -7.79
C TYR A 143 -17.23 -15.11 -9.28
N ALA A 144 -16.74 -16.17 -9.91
CA ALA A 144 -16.97 -16.42 -11.34
C ALA A 144 -18.46 -16.60 -11.66
N GLU A 145 -19.18 -17.30 -10.79
CA GLU A 145 -20.63 -17.49 -10.90
C GLU A 145 -21.39 -16.18 -10.70
N GLU A 146 -21.02 -15.36 -9.70
CA GLU A 146 -21.60 -14.03 -9.50
C GLU A 146 -21.39 -13.12 -10.72
N ARG A 147 -20.18 -13.10 -11.30
CA ARG A 147 -19.92 -12.32 -12.52
C ARG A 147 -20.77 -12.81 -13.69
N ARG A 148 -20.98 -14.12 -13.80
CA ARG A 148 -21.79 -14.73 -14.86
C ARG A 148 -23.27 -14.36 -14.70
N THR A 149 -23.83 -14.45 -13.49
CA THR A 149 -25.23 -14.09 -13.21
C THR A 149 -25.47 -12.58 -13.39
N ALA A 150 -24.46 -11.75 -13.11
CA ALA A 150 -24.45 -10.32 -13.45
C ALA A 150 -24.27 -10.02 -14.95
N GLY A 151 -24.31 -11.03 -15.83
CA GLY A 151 -24.24 -10.88 -17.28
C GLY A 151 -22.82 -10.71 -17.86
N SER A 152 -21.77 -10.84 -17.05
CA SER A 152 -20.39 -10.74 -17.54
C SER A 152 -19.99 -11.99 -18.33
N HIS A 153 -19.35 -11.78 -19.47
CA HIS A 153 -18.73 -12.84 -20.26
C HIS A 153 -17.20 -12.89 -20.13
N LEU A 154 -16.61 -12.07 -19.26
CA LEU A 154 -15.16 -11.92 -19.15
C LEU A 154 -14.49 -13.23 -18.74
N VAL A 155 -14.92 -13.84 -17.62
CA VAL A 155 -14.33 -15.10 -17.11
C VAL A 155 -14.42 -16.21 -18.17
N ARG A 156 -15.60 -16.38 -18.80
CA ARG A 156 -15.81 -17.34 -19.89
C ARG A 156 -14.84 -17.11 -21.06
N LYS A 157 -14.66 -15.85 -21.47
CA LYS A 157 -13.77 -15.45 -22.57
C LYS A 157 -12.31 -15.71 -22.24
N VAL A 158 -11.87 -15.37 -21.01
CA VAL A 158 -10.51 -15.63 -20.53
C VAL A 158 -10.22 -17.13 -20.52
N LEU A 159 -11.11 -17.96 -19.97
CA LEU A 159 -10.95 -19.42 -19.94
C LEU A 159 -10.94 -20.04 -21.35
N ALA A 160 -11.76 -19.55 -22.27
CA ALA A 160 -11.73 -19.98 -23.67
C ALA A 160 -10.40 -19.64 -24.36
N LYS A 161 -9.89 -18.42 -24.14
CA LYS A 161 -8.57 -18.00 -24.63
C LYS A 161 -7.44 -18.83 -24.04
N ARG A 162 -7.49 -19.15 -22.74
CA ARG A 162 -6.53 -20.04 -22.08
C ARG A 162 -6.50 -21.40 -22.77
N ARG A 163 -7.66 -22.06 -22.96
CA ARG A 163 -7.73 -23.35 -23.68
C ARG A 163 -7.19 -23.28 -25.10
N LYS A 164 -7.52 -22.22 -25.84
CA LYS A 164 -6.99 -22.00 -27.20
C LYS A 164 -5.46 -21.89 -27.19
N MET A 165 -4.92 -21.07 -26.29
CA MET A 165 -3.48 -20.94 -26.09
C MET A 165 -2.84 -22.30 -25.76
N SER A 166 -3.40 -23.06 -24.82
CA SER A 166 -2.86 -24.37 -24.45
C SER A 166 -2.86 -25.37 -25.62
N ALA A 167 -3.83 -25.28 -26.52
CA ALA A 167 -3.91 -26.12 -27.72
C ALA A 167 -2.91 -25.72 -28.82
N GLU A 168 -2.63 -24.42 -28.97
CA GLU A 168 -1.76 -23.89 -30.03
C GLU A 168 -0.27 -23.92 -29.65
N VAL A 169 0.06 -23.64 -28.38
CA VAL A 169 1.45 -23.47 -27.92
C VAL A 169 1.85 -24.39 -26.77
N GLY A 170 0.94 -25.27 -26.33
CA GLY A 170 1.17 -26.22 -25.24
C GLY A 170 0.70 -25.74 -23.86
N PRO A 171 0.62 -26.64 -22.87
CA PRO A 171 0.02 -26.35 -21.56
C PRO A 171 0.81 -25.30 -20.78
N GLU A 172 0.10 -24.43 -20.06
CA GLU A 172 0.73 -23.46 -19.16
C GLU A 172 1.41 -24.16 -17.96
N ARG A 173 2.56 -23.62 -17.57
CA ARG A 173 3.30 -24.04 -16.38
C ARG A 173 3.53 -22.82 -15.49
N PHE A 174 3.03 -22.89 -14.26
CA PHE A 174 3.35 -21.92 -13.23
C PHE A 174 4.69 -22.31 -12.62
N VAL A 175 5.70 -21.46 -12.78
CA VAL A 175 7.01 -21.62 -12.15
C VAL A 175 7.11 -20.70 -10.94
N PRO A 176 7.64 -21.17 -9.80
CA PRO A 176 7.92 -20.33 -8.63
C PRO A 176 8.96 -19.24 -8.90
#